data_AF-A0AAW8CRJ0-F1
#
_entry.id   AF-A0AAW8CRJ0-F1
#
_cell.length_a   1.000
_cell.length_b   1.000
_cell.length_c   1.000
_cell.angle_alpha   90.00
_cell.angle_beta   90.00
_cell.angle_gamma   90.00
#
_symmetry.space_group_name_H-M   'P 1'
#
loop_
_entity.id
_entity.type
_entity.pdbx_description
1 polymer ?
#
loop_
_entity_poly.entity_id
_entity_poly.type
_entity_poly.pdbx_seq_one_letter_code
_entity_poly.pdbx_strand_id
1 'polypeptide(L)'
;MTNTDLLSYVGAITGVIGAVTGISGAIMGYLSYRKAGAIKSLELRLELMKIGVEVFQKADDLGALLARAKRSRDAVAAATGMYKSGAREKWIQQFAADEESLTAINESVDALNIDYSQSTLQQLEKAIGELHAFRVVVNGISARYTASISEDDRSREVLRDQTRARVNS
;
A
#
# COMPACT_ATOMS: atom_id res chain seq x y z
N MET A 1 -6.27 14.87 -9.98
CA MET A 1 -6.84 13.53 -9.72
C MET A 1 -8.33 13.63 -9.97
N THR A 2 -8.78 13.07 -11.09
CA THR A 2 -10.20 13.04 -11.47
C THR A 2 -10.89 11.90 -10.72
N ASN A 3 -12.21 11.96 -10.57
CA ASN A 3 -12.98 10.89 -9.90
C ASN A 3 -12.76 9.50 -10.55
N THR A 4 -12.36 9.48 -11.83
CA THR A 4 -12.03 8.28 -12.59
C THR A 4 -10.77 7.57 -12.06
N ASP A 5 -9.76 8.31 -11.61
CA ASP A 5 -8.54 7.73 -11.03
C ASP A 5 -8.84 7.04 -9.70
N LEU A 6 -9.72 7.66 -8.89
CA LEU A 6 -10.11 7.19 -7.57
C LEU A 6 -11.01 5.95 -7.65
N LEU A 7 -11.96 5.93 -8.59
CA LEU A 7 -12.81 4.76 -8.86
C LEU A 7 -12.02 3.58 -9.44
N SER A 8 -11.05 3.84 -10.33
CA SER A 8 -10.19 2.79 -10.88
C SER A 8 -9.22 2.25 -9.82
N TYR A 9 -8.74 3.12 -8.93
CA TYR A 9 -7.89 2.75 -7.79
C TYR A 9 -8.65 1.95 -6.73
N VAL A 10 -9.83 2.41 -6.31
CA VAL A 10 -10.70 1.68 -5.38
C VAL A 10 -11.12 0.36 -6.02
N GLY A 11 -11.48 0.32 -7.30
CA GLY A 11 -11.77 -0.92 -8.02
C GLY A 11 -10.58 -1.89 -8.09
N ALA A 12 -9.36 -1.38 -8.30
CA ALA A 12 -8.14 -2.17 -8.26
C ALA A 12 -7.85 -2.70 -6.85
N ILE A 13 -8.03 -1.88 -5.81
CA ILE A 13 -7.88 -2.29 -4.41
C ILE A 13 -8.92 -3.33 -4.02
N THR A 14 -10.20 -3.09 -4.25
CA THR A 14 -11.28 -4.02 -3.91
C THR A 14 -11.12 -5.34 -4.69
N GLY A 15 -10.62 -5.27 -5.93
CA GLY A 15 -10.25 -6.46 -6.71
C GLY A 15 -9.06 -7.22 -6.14
N VAL A 16 -8.02 -6.52 -5.67
CA VAL A 16 -6.83 -7.12 -5.03
C VAL A 16 -7.19 -7.71 -3.67
N ILE A 17 -7.91 -6.98 -2.81
CA ILE A 17 -8.37 -7.45 -1.50
C ILE A 17 -9.31 -8.65 -1.66
N GLY A 18 -10.29 -8.57 -2.56
CA GLY A 18 -11.23 -9.66 -2.82
C GLY A 18 -10.56 -10.91 -3.39
N ALA A 19 -9.51 -10.76 -4.20
CA ALA A 19 -8.70 -11.88 -4.67
C ALA A 19 -7.91 -12.54 -3.54
N VAL A 20 -7.44 -11.75 -2.57
CA VAL A 20 -6.61 -12.22 -1.46
C VAL A 20 -7.43 -12.91 -0.36
N THR A 21 -8.63 -12.41 -0.01
CA THR A 21 -9.56 -13.13 0.88
C THR A 21 -10.03 -14.46 0.27
N GLY A 22 -10.02 -14.58 -1.06
CA GLY A 22 -10.34 -15.80 -1.80
C GLY A 22 -9.35 -16.96 -1.63
N ILE A 23 -8.19 -16.75 -1.01
CA ILE A 23 -7.13 -17.76 -0.88
C ILE A 23 -7.32 -18.67 0.36
N SER A 24 -8.34 -18.44 1.19
CA SER A 24 -8.71 -19.40 2.25
C SER A 24 -9.52 -20.61 1.76
N GLY A 25 -9.80 -20.74 0.45
CA GLY A 25 -10.90 -21.63 0.01
C GLY A 25 -10.66 -22.67 -1.07
N ALA A 26 -9.64 -22.61 -1.93
CA ALA A 26 -9.61 -23.54 -3.06
C ALA A 26 -8.24 -23.75 -3.68
N ILE A 27 -7.60 -24.90 -3.40
CA ILE A 27 -6.67 -25.48 -4.38
C ILE A 27 -6.77 -27.01 -4.40
N MET A 28 -7.26 -27.54 -5.52
CA MET A 28 -7.30 -28.98 -5.85
C MET A 28 -6.85 -29.20 -7.31
N GLY A 29 -5.99 -30.21 -7.51
CA GLY A 29 -5.72 -30.94 -8.77
C GLY A 29 -4.48 -30.52 -9.59
N TYR A 30 -3.71 -31.40 -10.25
CA TYR A 30 -3.05 -32.70 -9.94
C TYR A 30 -1.94 -32.89 -11.01
N LEU A 31 -0.79 -33.44 -10.61
CA LEU A 31 0.32 -34.06 -11.38
C LEU A 31 0.60 -33.56 -12.81
N SER A 32 1.74 -32.89 -12.97
CA SER A 32 2.71 -33.14 -14.05
C SER A 32 3.94 -32.27 -13.80
N TYR A 33 5.13 -32.68 -14.27
CA TYR A 33 6.43 -31.96 -14.16
C TYR A 33 7.34 -32.22 -12.95
N ARG A 34 7.81 -33.46 -12.79
CA ARG A 34 8.61 -33.88 -11.62
C ARG A 34 10.15 -33.71 -11.70
N LYS A 35 10.74 -33.18 -12.79
CA LYS A 35 12.23 -32.99 -12.84
C LYS A 35 12.72 -31.58 -13.18
N ALA A 36 12.23 -30.95 -14.25
CA ALA A 36 12.52 -29.53 -14.50
C ALA A 36 11.76 -28.58 -13.53
N GLY A 37 10.60 -29.03 -13.04
CA GLY A 37 9.79 -28.28 -12.09
C GLY A 37 10.43 -28.10 -10.72
N ALA A 38 11.34 -28.99 -10.29
CA ALA A 38 11.96 -28.90 -8.96
C ALA A 38 12.89 -27.68 -8.83
N ILE A 39 13.77 -27.45 -9.80
CA ILE A 39 14.68 -26.27 -9.82
C ILE A 39 13.86 -24.99 -9.96
N LYS A 40 12.94 -24.95 -10.92
CA LYS A 40 12.08 -23.77 -11.13
C LYS A 40 11.18 -23.49 -9.91
N SER A 41 10.68 -24.52 -9.24
CA SER A 41 9.90 -24.34 -8.00
C SER A 41 10.75 -23.78 -6.86
N LEU A 42 12.03 -24.14 -6.77
CA LEU A 42 12.93 -23.58 -5.77
C LEU A 42 13.23 -22.10 -6.04
N GLU A 43 13.49 -21.75 -7.29
CA GLU A 43 13.69 -20.35 -7.71
C GLU A 43 12.46 -19.49 -7.41
N LEU A 44 11.26 -19.95 -7.79
CA LEU A 44 10.03 -19.22 -7.52
C LEU A 44 9.73 -19.11 -6.02
N ARG A 45 10.08 -20.11 -5.20
CA ARG A 45 9.96 -20.01 -3.73
C ARG A 45 10.89 -18.95 -3.15
N LEU A 46 12.14 -18.89 -3.63
CA LEU A 46 13.09 -17.86 -3.22
C LEU A 46 12.63 -16.46 -3.64
N GLU A 47 12.11 -16.33 -4.85
CA GLU A 47 11.54 -15.08 -5.34
C GLU A 47 10.33 -14.65 -4.51
N LEU A 48 9.38 -15.55 -4.26
CA LEU A 48 8.21 -15.31 -3.43
C LEU A 48 8.61 -14.85 -2.02
N MET A 49 9.59 -15.52 -1.39
CA MET A 49 10.10 -15.14 -0.08
C MET A 49 10.76 -13.75 -0.09
N LYS A 50 11.57 -13.45 -1.12
CA LYS A 50 12.25 -12.16 -1.24
C LYS A 50 11.25 -11.01 -1.40
N ILE A 51 10.28 -11.16 -2.31
CA ILE A 51 9.25 -10.15 -2.53
C ILE A 51 8.38 -10.05 -1.28
N GLY A 52 8.07 -11.16 -0.61
CA GLY A 52 7.25 -11.21 0.60
C GLY A 52 7.84 -10.37 1.71
N VAL A 53 9.12 -10.61 2.03
CA VAL A 53 9.85 -9.83 3.03
C VAL A 53 9.85 -8.34 2.69
N GLU A 54 10.14 -7.97 1.43
CA GLU A 54 10.17 -6.56 1.03
C GLU A 54 8.80 -5.89 1.19
N VAL A 55 7.74 -6.55 0.76
CA VAL A 55 6.39 -5.98 0.77
C VAL A 55 5.85 -5.90 2.19
N PHE A 56 6.04 -6.94 3.02
CA PHE A 56 5.56 -6.95 4.40
C PHE A 56 6.29 -5.94 5.27
N GLN A 57 7.63 -5.85 5.15
CA GLN A 57 8.39 -4.85 5.88
C GLN A 57 7.92 -3.44 5.53
N LYS A 58 7.65 -3.19 4.25
CA LYS A 58 7.16 -1.89 3.80
C LYS A 58 5.70 -1.62 4.22
N ALA A 59 4.86 -2.64 4.24
CA ALA A 59 3.48 -2.54 4.73
C ALA A 59 3.43 -2.24 6.23
N ASP A 60 4.30 -2.87 7.04
CA ASP A 60 4.42 -2.60 8.47
C ASP A 60 4.78 -1.12 8.74
N ASP A 61 5.69 -0.56 7.93
CA ASP A 61 6.08 0.85 8.00
C ASP A 61 4.96 1.84 7.57
N LEU A 62 3.96 1.40 6.79
CA LEU A 62 2.92 2.29 6.26
C LEU A 62 2.03 2.87 7.35
N GLY A 63 1.75 2.13 8.43
CA GLY A 63 0.91 2.62 9.51
C GLY A 63 1.49 3.87 10.17
N ALA A 64 2.79 3.83 10.47
CA ALA A 64 3.52 4.98 11.02
C ALA A 64 3.58 6.16 10.03
N LEU A 65 3.77 5.87 8.74
CA LEU A 65 3.80 6.88 7.68
C LEU A 65 2.44 7.59 7.54
N LEU A 66 1.34 6.84 7.50
CA LEU A 66 -0.02 7.37 7.45
C LEU A 66 -0.31 8.27 8.66
N ALA A 67 -0.01 7.79 9.86
CA ALA A 67 -0.20 8.57 11.08
C ALA A 67 0.63 9.87 11.09
N ARG A 68 1.86 9.83 10.57
CA ARG A 68 2.70 11.02 10.39
C ARG A 68 2.10 11.99 9.37
N ALA A 69 1.65 11.50 8.22
CA ALA A 69 1.07 12.32 7.18
C ALA A 69 -0.21 13.02 7.64
N LYS A 70 -1.08 12.31 8.36
CA LYS A 70 -2.29 12.89 8.96
C LYS A 70 -1.98 14.03 9.91
N ARG A 71 -1.05 13.82 10.86
CA ARG A 71 -0.61 14.87 11.78
C ARG A 71 -0.03 16.08 11.04
N SER A 72 0.78 15.83 10.01
CA SER A 72 1.36 16.90 9.19
C SER A 72 0.27 17.73 8.51
N ARG A 73 -0.71 17.06 7.90
CA ARG A 73 -1.80 17.68 7.16
C ARG A 73 -2.73 18.50 8.05
N ASP A 74 -3.07 17.96 9.23
CA ASP A 74 -3.89 18.64 10.23
C ASP A 74 -3.23 19.93 10.75
N ALA A 75 -1.91 19.89 10.96
CA ALA A 75 -1.14 21.06 11.37
C ALA A 75 -1.14 22.16 10.29
N VAL A 76 -0.92 21.80 9.02
CA VAL A 76 -0.94 22.77 7.91
C VAL A 76 -2.35 23.34 7.72
N ALA A 77 -3.39 22.50 7.74
CA ALA A 77 -4.76 22.97 7.61
C ALA A 77 -5.19 23.88 8.77
N ALA A 78 -4.61 23.73 9.97
CA ALA A 78 -4.80 24.64 11.10
C ALA A 78 -4.21 26.01 10.82
N ALA A 79 -2.96 26.02 10.39
CA ALA A 79 -2.23 27.24 10.12
C ALA A 79 -2.82 28.05 8.94
N THR A 80 -3.43 27.36 7.97
CA THR A 80 -4.01 28.00 6.78
C THR A 80 -5.52 28.23 6.86
N GLY A 81 -6.19 27.75 7.92
CA GLY A 81 -7.65 27.83 8.05
C GLY A 81 -8.43 26.94 7.08
N MET A 82 -7.78 26.00 6.39
CA MET A 82 -8.40 25.16 5.34
C MET A 82 -9.09 23.89 5.87
N TYR A 83 -9.45 23.85 7.16
CA TYR A 83 -10.12 22.72 7.82
C TYR A 83 -11.44 22.29 7.17
N LYS A 84 -12.18 23.22 6.56
CA LYS A 84 -13.48 22.94 5.90
C LYS A 84 -13.40 22.95 4.38
N SER A 85 -12.20 22.80 3.82
CA SER A 85 -12.02 22.80 2.36
C SER A 85 -12.44 21.47 1.74
N GLY A 86 -13.01 21.50 0.53
CA GLY A 86 -13.31 20.28 -0.23
C GLY A 86 -12.05 19.46 -0.58
N ALA A 87 -10.88 20.11 -0.65
CA ALA A 87 -9.60 19.42 -0.83
C ALA A 87 -9.25 18.56 0.39
N ARG A 88 -9.55 19.03 1.60
CA ARG A 88 -9.36 18.26 2.83
C ARG A 88 -10.34 17.09 2.93
N GLU A 89 -11.60 17.31 2.58
CA GLU A 89 -12.60 16.23 2.55
C GLU A 89 -12.16 15.09 1.63
N LYS A 90 -11.72 15.40 0.40
CA LYS A 90 -11.16 14.42 -0.53
C LYS A 90 -9.93 13.70 0.03
N TRP A 91 -9.06 14.43 0.72
CA TRP A 91 -7.88 13.83 1.34
C TRP A 91 -8.26 12.88 2.47
N ILE A 92 -9.26 13.21 3.30
CA ILE A 92 -9.77 12.32 4.36
C ILE A 92 -10.39 11.05 3.78
N GLN A 93 -11.17 11.17 2.70
CA GLN A 93 -11.75 10.01 2.02
C GLN A 93 -10.65 9.09 1.46
N GLN A 94 -9.63 9.66 0.82
CA GLN A 94 -8.47 8.91 0.34
C GLN A 94 -7.69 8.27 1.49
N PHE A 95 -7.53 8.98 2.61
CA PHE A 95 -6.87 8.46 3.81
C PHE A 95 -7.61 7.25 4.38
N ALA A 96 -8.93 7.34 4.52
CA ALA A 96 -9.76 6.24 5.01
C ALA A 96 -9.68 5.01 4.08
N ALA A 97 -9.73 5.22 2.76
CA ALA A 97 -9.60 4.13 1.80
C ALA A 97 -8.21 3.47 1.84
N ASP A 98 -7.14 4.24 2.00
CA ASP A 98 -5.78 3.71 2.11
C ASP A 98 -5.54 3.02 3.46
N GLU A 99 -6.18 3.49 4.54
CA GLU A 99 -6.15 2.85 5.87
C GLU A 99 -6.88 1.51 5.84
N GLU A 100 -8.08 1.44 5.26
CA GLU A 100 -8.81 0.20 5.03
C GLU A 100 -8.01 -0.78 4.17
N SER A 101 -7.37 -0.28 3.11
CA SER A 101 -6.47 -1.08 2.28
C SER A 101 -5.35 -1.67 3.12
N LEU A 102 -4.69 -0.86 3.96
CA LEU A 102 -3.59 -1.31 4.82
C LEU A 102 -4.05 -2.36 5.85
N THR A 103 -5.24 -2.20 6.43
CA THR A 103 -5.82 -3.19 7.34
C THR A 103 -6.04 -4.53 6.63
N ALA A 104 -6.71 -4.52 5.48
CA ALA A 104 -6.95 -5.74 4.70
C ALA A 104 -5.65 -6.40 4.25
N ILE A 105 -4.66 -5.59 3.90
CA ILE A 105 -3.30 -6.01 3.60
C ILE A 105 -2.67 -6.74 4.79
N ASN A 106 -2.71 -6.15 5.99
CA ASN A 106 -2.10 -6.72 7.18
C ASN A 106 -2.78 -8.03 7.59
N GLU A 107 -4.10 -8.12 7.47
CA GLU A 107 -4.86 -9.37 7.66
C GLU A 107 -4.46 -10.44 6.65
N SER A 108 -4.06 -10.05 5.45
CA SER A 108 -3.62 -10.95 4.39
C SER A 108 -2.18 -11.42 4.54
N VAL A 109 -1.32 -10.66 5.24
CA VAL A 109 0.07 -11.05 5.51
C VAL A 109 0.13 -12.35 6.30
N ASP A 110 -0.73 -12.50 7.30
CA ASP A 110 -0.84 -13.74 8.09
C ASP A 110 -1.26 -14.93 7.21
N ALA A 111 -2.13 -14.70 6.23
CA ALA A 111 -2.54 -15.71 5.25
C ALA A 111 -1.45 -16.04 4.21
N LEU A 112 -0.43 -15.19 4.04
CA LEU A 112 0.69 -15.45 3.14
C LEU A 112 1.87 -16.14 3.82
N ASN A 113 1.87 -16.26 5.16
CA ASN A 113 2.80 -17.07 5.95
C ASN A 113 2.49 -18.58 5.84
N ILE A 114 2.13 -19.04 4.64
CA ILE A 114 1.86 -20.44 4.32
C ILE A 114 3.18 -21.13 3.99
N ASP A 115 3.36 -22.36 4.45
CA ASP A 115 4.48 -23.19 4.01
C ASP A 115 4.30 -23.58 2.52
N TYR A 116 5.05 -22.92 1.65
CA TYR A 116 5.08 -23.22 0.22
C TYR A 116 5.95 -24.44 -0.14
N SER A 117 6.49 -25.18 0.83
CA SER A 117 7.36 -26.35 0.60
C SER A 117 6.71 -27.45 -0.25
N GLN A 118 5.37 -27.54 -0.22
CA GLN A 118 4.57 -28.49 -1.01
C GLN A 118 3.81 -27.83 -2.18
N SER A 119 4.02 -26.53 -2.42
CA SER A 119 3.34 -25.82 -3.51
C SER A 119 3.88 -26.21 -4.88
N THR A 120 2.94 -26.36 -5.83
CA THR A 120 3.17 -26.59 -7.25
C THR A 120 3.66 -25.33 -7.96
N LEU A 121 4.23 -25.50 -9.14
CA LEU A 121 4.75 -24.38 -9.95
C LEU A 121 3.67 -23.33 -10.26
N GLN A 122 2.48 -23.76 -10.65
CA GLN A 122 1.38 -22.85 -11.00
C GLN A 122 0.89 -22.05 -9.79
N GLN A 123 0.87 -22.66 -8.60
CA GLN A 123 0.53 -21.98 -7.35
C GLN A 123 1.58 -20.91 -7.00
N LEU A 124 2.86 -21.22 -7.19
CA LEU A 124 3.95 -20.28 -6.94
C LEU A 124 3.90 -19.09 -7.90
N GLU A 125 3.69 -19.33 -9.20
CA GLU A 125 3.57 -18.26 -10.20
C GLU A 125 2.37 -17.34 -9.91
N LYS A 126 1.22 -17.92 -9.52
CA LYS A 126 0.04 -17.13 -9.12
C LYS A 126 0.34 -16.28 -7.87
N ALA A 127 0.91 -16.88 -6.83
CA ALA A 127 1.25 -16.19 -5.58
C ALA A 127 2.24 -15.03 -5.82
N ILE A 128 3.24 -15.23 -6.69
CA ILE A 128 4.19 -14.16 -7.07
C ILE A 128 3.45 -13.02 -7.77
N GLY A 129 2.54 -13.32 -8.70
CA GLY A 129 1.75 -12.30 -9.40
C GLY A 129 0.89 -11.47 -8.45
N GLU A 130 0.24 -12.11 -7.48
CA GLU A 130 -0.57 -11.45 -6.44
C GLU A 130 0.29 -10.59 -5.52
N LEU A 131 1.44 -11.10 -5.10
CA LEU A 131 2.39 -10.38 -4.25
C LEU A 131 3.01 -9.17 -4.97
N HIS A 132 3.19 -9.24 -6.29
CA HIS A 132 3.56 -8.10 -7.11
C HIS A 132 2.46 -7.04 -7.18
N ALA A 133 1.20 -7.44 -7.36
CA ALA A 133 0.07 -6.51 -7.31
C ALA A 133 0.02 -5.81 -5.94
N PHE A 134 0.24 -6.57 -4.88
CA PHE A 134 0.30 -6.06 -3.52
C PHE A 134 1.46 -5.06 -3.33
N ARG A 135 2.65 -5.37 -3.86
CA ARG A 135 3.81 -4.45 -3.89
C ARG A 135 3.48 -3.13 -4.57
N VAL A 136 2.74 -3.15 -5.68
CA VAL A 136 2.34 -1.95 -6.42
C VAL A 136 1.46 -1.05 -5.53
N VAL A 137 0.48 -1.64 -4.82
CA VAL A 137 -0.41 -0.90 -3.91
C VAL A 137 0.39 -0.27 -2.77
N VAL A 138 1.21 -1.06 -2.06
CA VAL A 138 2.05 -0.59 -0.94
C VAL A 138 2.99 0.54 -1.37
N ASN A 139 3.65 0.39 -2.53
CA ASN A 139 4.51 1.43 -3.09
C ASN A 139 3.72 2.70 -3.44
N GLY A 140 2.52 2.54 -4.00
CA GLY A 140 1.64 3.66 -4.34
C GLY A 140 1.22 4.48 -3.11
N ILE A 141 0.79 3.79 -2.04
CA ILE A 141 0.45 4.41 -0.75
C ILE A 141 1.68 5.14 -0.20
N SER A 142 2.81 4.44 -0.08
CA SER A 142 4.07 4.98 0.46
C SER A 142 4.51 6.26 -0.28
N ALA A 143 4.51 6.23 -1.61
CA ALA A 143 4.90 7.36 -2.44
C ALA A 143 3.98 8.57 -2.26
N ARG A 144 2.66 8.35 -2.21
CA ARG A 144 1.68 9.43 -2.01
C ARG A 144 1.85 10.13 -0.67
N TYR A 145 1.98 9.39 0.42
CA TYR A 145 2.08 10.02 1.75
C TYR A 145 3.44 10.65 1.99
N THR A 146 4.51 10.10 1.42
CA THR A 146 5.81 10.77 1.40
C THR A 146 5.75 12.11 0.65
N ALA A 147 5.11 12.13 -0.53
CA ALA A 147 4.90 13.36 -1.28
C ALA A 147 4.00 14.36 -0.53
N SER A 148 2.93 13.89 0.11
CA SER A 148 2.03 14.72 0.90
C SER A 148 2.76 15.40 2.07
N ILE A 149 3.61 14.67 2.79
CA ILE A 149 4.42 15.24 3.88
C ILE A 149 5.38 16.29 3.33
N SER A 150 6.06 16.01 2.21
CA SER A 150 6.98 16.96 1.58
C SER A 150 6.27 18.26 1.17
N GLU A 151 5.03 18.17 0.67
CA GLU A 151 4.25 19.34 0.29
C GLU A 151 3.79 20.16 1.50
N ASP A 152 3.40 19.47 2.58
CA ASP A 152 3.08 20.13 3.84
C ASP A 152 4.31 20.81 4.46
N ASP A 153 5.50 20.22 4.34
CA ASP A 153 6.77 20.81 4.78
C ASP A 153 7.06 22.13 4.03
N ARG A 154 6.93 22.13 2.71
CA ARG A 154 7.05 23.37 1.90
C ARG A 154 6.03 24.42 2.33
N SER A 155 4.79 24.01 2.58
CA SER A 155 3.74 24.91 3.04
C SER A 155 4.10 25.54 4.39
N ARG A 156 4.67 24.76 5.32
CA ARG A 156 5.15 25.27 6.61
C ARG A 156 6.30 26.27 6.46
N GLU A 157 7.23 26.03 5.54
CA GLU A 157 8.33 26.95 5.24
C GLU A 157 7.80 28.31 4.75
N VAL A 158 6.90 28.30 3.77
CA VAL A 158 6.27 29.53 3.24
C VAL A 158 5.55 30.32 4.34
N LEU A 159 4.80 29.64 5.22
CA LEU A 159 4.09 30.30 6.32
C LEU A 159 5.06 30.94 7.33
N ARG A 160 6.19 30.29 7.62
CA ARG A 160 7.24 30.84 8.51
C ARG A 160 7.86 32.10 7.91
N ASP A 161 8.16 32.08 6.62
CA ASP A 161 8.76 33.24 5.94
C ASP A 161 7.78 34.41 5.85
N GLN A 162 6.51 34.15 5.56
CA GLN A 162 5.45 35.17 5.61
C GLN A 162 5.29 35.78 7.01
N THR A 163 5.34 34.96 8.06
CA THR A 163 5.25 35.43 9.44
C THR A 163 6.45 36.30 9.81
N ARG A 164 7.67 35.88 9.44
CA ARG A 164 8.89 36.68 9.65
C ARG A 164 8.84 38.02 8.91
N ALA A 165 8.36 38.03 7.67
CA ALA A 165 8.23 39.26 6.89
C ALA A 165 7.26 40.26 7.54
N ARG A 166 6.14 39.78 8.10
CA ARG A 166 5.16 40.63 8.82
C ARG A 166 5.66 41.19 10.15
N VAL A 167 6.56 40.48 10.83
CA VAL A 167 7.14 40.94 12.11
C VAL A 167 8.24 41.98 11.89
N ASN A 168 8.93 41.92 10.74
CA ASN A 168 10.02 42.82 10.39
C ASN A 168 9.58 44.08 9.59
N SER A 169 8.28 44.24 9.30
CA SER A 169 7.67 45.39 8.63
C SER A 169 6.97 46.31 9.61
#